data_AF-A0A1F2S857-F1
#
_entry.id   AF-A0A1F2S857-F1
#
_cell.length_a   1.000
_cell.length_b   1.000
_cell.length_c   1.000
_cell.angle_alpha   90.00
_cell.angle_beta   90.00
_cell.angle_gamma   90.00
#
_symmetry.space_group_name_H-M   'P 1'
#
loop_
_entity.id
_entity.type
_entity.pdbx_description
1 polymer ?
#
loop_
_entity_poly.entity_id
_entity_poly.type
_entity_poly.pdbx_seq_one_letter_code
_entity_poly.pdbx_strand_id
1 'polypeptide(L)'
;MCNQTVGLIQGVLEEAGITSVSISQLQEVSQKVKPPRALFVPYRLGYPLGKPHDPALQQKIILQALKLLERSDLPVLASFQPESM
;
A
#
# COMPACT_ATOMS: atom_id res chain seq x y z
N MET A 1 2.57 -11.76 -3.54
CA MET A 1 2.03 -12.16 -2.21
C MET A 1 0.55 -11.80 -2.16
N CYS A 2 -0.28 -12.53 -1.42
CA CYS A 2 -1.70 -12.21 -1.34
C CYS A 2 -1.96 -11.06 -0.35
N ASN A 3 -2.87 -10.16 -0.71
CA ASN A 3 -3.13 -8.92 0.05
C ASN A 3 -3.66 -9.21 1.46
N GLN A 4 -4.37 -10.33 1.64
CA GLN A 4 -4.86 -10.76 2.94
C GLN A 4 -3.73 -11.12 3.90
N THR A 5 -2.85 -12.05 3.51
CA THR A 5 -1.74 -12.46 4.37
C THR A 5 -0.81 -11.30 4.68
N VAL A 6 -0.49 -10.46 3.70
CA VAL A 6 0.36 -9.27 3.93
C VAL A 6 -0.29 -8.33 4.94
N GLY A 7 -1.60 -8.05 4.81
CA GLY A 7 -2.29 -7.17 5.76
C GLY A 7 -2.37 -7.74 7.18
N LEU A 8 -2.55 -9.05 7.33
CA LEU A 8 -2.52 -9.71 8.65
C LEU A 8 -1.13 -9.65 9.29
N ILE A 9 -0.06 -9.92 8.52
CA ILE A 9 1.32 -9.78 8.98
C ILE A 9 1.59 -8.33 9.41
N GLN A 10 1.09 -7.37 8.64
CA GLN A 10 1.25 -5.95 8.94
C GLN A 10 0.67 -5.57 10.30
N GLY A 11 -0.49 -6.13 10.68
CA GLY A 11 -1.08 -5.94 12.00
C GLY A 11 -0.17 -6.44 13.12
N VAL A 12 0.37 -7.64 12.99
CA VAL A 12 1.31 -8.22 13.97
C VAL A 12 2.61 -7.39 14.08
N LEU A 13 3.10 -6.85 12.96
CA LEU A 13 4.28 -5.96 12.97
C LEU A 13 4.00 -4.67 13.76
N GLU A 14 2.84 -4.04 13.59
CA GLU A 14 2.50 -2.83 14.37
C GLU A 14 2.34 -3.13 15.86
N GLU A 15 1.73 -4.25 16.23
CA GLU A 15 1.62 -4.68 17.64
C GLU A 15 3.01 -4.88 18.27
N ALA A 16 4.00 -5.29 17.49
CA ALA A 16 5.40 -5.42 17.89
C ALA A 16 6.18 -4.09 17.85
N GLY A 17 5.54 -2.96 17.52
CA GLY A 17 6.19 -1.65 17.42
C GLY A 17 7.00 -1.43 16.13
N ILE A 18 6.76 -2.25 15.09
CA ILE A 18 7.42 -2.14 13.79
C ILE A 18 6.47 -1.46 12.79
N THR A 19 6.71 -0.17 12.53
CA THR A 19 5.91 0.61 11.58
C THR A 19 6.04 0.06 10.16
N SER A 20 4.92 -0.18 9.49
CA SER A 20 4.91 -0.77 8.15
C SER A 20 3.82 -0.23 7.23
N VAL A 21 4.04 -0.37 5.92
CA VAL A 21 3.08 -0.03 4.86
C VAL A 21 3.12 -1.08 3.76
N SER A 22 1.97 -1.34 3.14
CA SER A 22 1.84 -2.24 2.00
C SER A 22 1.28 -1.55 0.76
N ILE A 23 1.66 -2.05 -0.43
CA ILE A 23 1.05 -1.66 -1.70
C ILE A 23 0.04 -2.76 -2.07
N SER A 24 -1.23 -2.38 -2.22
CA SER A 24 -2.35 -3.29 -2.46
C SER A 24 -2.94 -3.10 -3.85
N GLN A 25 -3.21 -4.23 -4.51
CA GLN A 25 -3.83 -4.27 -5.84
C GLN A 25 -5.30 -4.74 -5.82
N LEU A 26 -5.81 -5.14 -4.65
CA LEU A 26 -7.18 -5.62 -4.43
C LEU A 26 -7.79 -4.80 -3.31
N GLN A 27 -8.55 -3.77 -3.67
CA GLN A 27 -9.09 -2.80 -2.74
C GLN A 27 -10.07 -3.46 -1.77
N GLU A 28 -10.92 -4.37 -2.27
CA GLU A 28 -11.97 -5.04 -1.49
C GLU A 28 -11.37 -5.94 -0.41
N VAL A 29 -10.24 -6.59 -0.71
CA VAL A 29 -9.52 -7.41 0.26
C VAL A 29 -8.92 -6.51 1.35
N SER A 30 -8.26 -5.42 0.97
CA SER A 30 -7.70 -4.47 1.94
C SER A 30 -8.77 -3.80 2.82
N GLN A 31 -9.94 -3.50 2.28
CA GLN A 31 -11.07 -2.96 3.06
C GLN A 31 -11.58 -3.95 4.11
N LYS A 32 -11.58 -5.24 3.81
CA LYS A 32 -11.99 -6.30 4.75
C LYS A 32 -10.93 -6.56 5.82
N VAL A 33 -9.66 -6.62 5.41
CA VAL A 33 -8.52 -6.93 6.29
C VAL A 33 -8.16 -5.76 7.19
N LYS A 34 -8.36 -4.52 6.71
CA LYS A 34 -8.06 -3.27 7.42
C LYS A 34 -6.60 -3.23 7.93
N PRO A 35 -5.60 -3.39 7.04
CA PRO A 35 -4.21 -3.27 7.45
C PRO A 35 -3.96 -1.87 8.03
N PRO A 36 -2.97 -1.70 8.91
CA PRO A 36 -2.63 -0.41 9.51
C PRO A 36 -2.49 0.71 8.48
N ARG A 37 -1.71 0.46 7.42
CA ARG A 37 -1.42 1.42 6.34
C ARG A 37 -1.30 0.69 5.01
N ALA A 38 -2.12 1.03 4.02
CA ALA A 38 -2.01 0.49 2.68
C ALA A 38 -2.25 1.55 1.60
N LEU A 39 -1.44 1.49 0.54
CA LEU A 39 -1.65 2.24 -0.69
C LEU A 39 -2.29 1.32 -1.73
N PHE A 40 -3.54 1.60 -2.11
CA PHE A 40 -4.18 0.95 -3.24
C PHE A 40 -3.64 1.52 -4.55
N VAL A 41 -3.26 0.64 -5.48
CA VAL A 41 -2.82 1.00 -6.84
C VAL A 41 -3.72 0.33 -7.88
N PRO A 42 -4.14 1.03 -8.95
CA PRO A 42 -5.05 0.48 -9.96
C PRO A 42 -4.30 -0.35 -11.03
N TYR A 43 -3.32 -1.16 -10.62
CA TYR A 43 -2.51 -2.00 -11.53
C TYR A 43 -2.84 -3.47 -11.40
N ARG A 44 -2.70 -4.22 -12.50
CA ARG A 44 -2.94 -5.67 -12.56
C ARG A 44 -2.06 -6.44 -11.59
N LEU A 45 -2.63 -7.48 -10.97
CA LEU A 45 -1.92 -8.39 -10.07
C LEU A 45 -0.59 -8.85 -10.67
N GLY A 46 0.45 -8.88 -9.83
CA GLY A 46 1.81 -9.20 -10.24
C GLY A 46 2.61 -7.98 -10.70
N TYR A 47 1.96 -6.83 -10.81
CA TYR A 47 2.58 -5.60 -11.30
C TYR A 47 2.27 -4.35 -10.46
N PRO A 48 2.60 -4.37 -9.15
CA PRO A 48 2.17 -3.34 -8.20
C PRO A 48 2.81 -1.97 -8.42
N LEU A 49 3.93 -1.89 -9.15
CA LEU A 49 4.66 -0.64 -9.36
C LEU A 49 4.39 0.03 -10.73
N GLY A 50 3.38 -0.41 -11.49
CA GLY A 50 3.08 0.19 -12.80
C GLY A 50 4.20 -0.01 -13.83
N LYS A 51 4.04 0.44 -15.10
CA LYS A 51 4.77 0.01 -16.33
C LYS A 51 6.27 -0.36 -16.18
N PRO A 52 6.80 -1.42 -16.84
CA PRO A 52 8.22 -1.75 -16.71
C PRO A 52 9.07 -0.69 -17.38
N HIS A 53 10.26 -0.47 -16.84
CA HIS A 53 11.19 0.58 -17.27
C HIS A 53 10.63 2.01 -17.16
N ASP A 54 9.68 2.23 -16.25
CA ASP A 54 9.19 3.57 -15.87
C ASP A 54 9.63 3.91 -14.44
N PRO A 55 10.91 4.29 -14.23
CA PRO A 55 11.44 4.55 -12.89
C PRO A 55 10.74 5.73 -12.22
N ALA A 56 10.27 6.71 -13.00
CA ALA A 56 9.55 7.86 -12.46
C ALA A 56 8.22 7.43 -11.83
N LEU A 57 7.43 6.60 -12.51
CA LEU A 57 6.20 6.05 -11.95
C LEU A 57 6.45 5.17 -10.73
N GLN A 58 7.42 4.26 -10.82
CA GLN A 58 7.76 3.34 -9.74
C GLN A 58 8.18 4.08 -8.48
N GLN A 59 9.03 5.11 -8.63
CA GLN A 59 9.45 5.97 -7.53
C GLN A 59 8.27 6.72 -6.92
N LYS A 60 7.35 7.27 -7.72
CA LYS A 60 6.15 7.95 -7.21
C LYS A 60 5.28 7.02 -6.35
N ILE A 61 5.02 5.80 -6.81
CA ILE A 61 4.23 4.82 -6.07
C ILE A 61 4.90 4.50 -4.72
N ILE A 62 6.21 4.25 -4.73
CA ILE A 62 6.97 3.94 -3.51
C ILE A 62 6.93 5.12 -2.55
N LEU A 63 7.19 6.35 -3.01
CA LEU A 63 7.19 7.54 -2.17
C LEU A 63 5.80 7.83 -1.57
N GLN A 64 4.72 7.66 -2.34
CA GLN A 64 3.36 7.82 -1.80
C GLN A 64 3.02 6.75 -0.76
N ALA A 65 3.49 5.50 -0.95
CA ALA A 65 3.32 4.47 0.06
C ALA A 65 4.10 4.82 1.33
N LEU A 66 5.37 5.20 1.21
CA LEU A 66 6.21 5.59 2.36
C LEU A 66 5.65 6.81 3.10
N LYS A 67 5.02 7.77 2.41
CA LYS A 67 4.36 8.91 3.06
C LYS A 67 3.26 8.48 4.05
N LEU A 68 2.64 7.32 3.86
CA LEU A 68 1.65 6.81 4.81
C LEU A 68 2.26 6.42 6.16
N LEU A 69 3.58 6.20 6.25
CA LEU A 69 4.25 5.90 7.52
C LEU A 69 4.13 7.06 8.53
N GLU A 70 3.93 8.29 8.05
CA GLU A 70 3.72 9.48 8.87
C GLU A 70 2.30 9.56 9.47
N ARG A 71 1.36 8.73 9.00
CA ARG A 71 -0.03 8.71 9.47
C ARG A 71 -0.17 7.94 10.77
N SER A 72 -0.95 8.48 11.70
CA SER A 72 -1.28 7.88 13.00
C SER A 72 -2.77 7.55 13.15
N ASP A 73 -3.61 7.99 12.22
CA ASP A 73 -5.06 7.74 12.18
C ASP A 73 -5.37 6.41 11.47
N LEU A 74 -5.00 5.31 12.13
CA LEU A 74 -5.13 3.96 11.59
C LEU A 74 -6.54 3.38 11.81
N PRO A 75 -7.05 2.51 10.92
CA PRO A 75 -6.41 2.01 9.69
C PRO A 75 -6.55 2.97 8.50
N VAL A 76 -5.52 3.06 7.66
CA VAL A 76 -5.51 3.89 6.45
C VAL A 76 -5.44 3.04 5.19
N LEU A 77 -6.41 3.22 4.30
CA LEU A 77 -6.37 2.74 2.91
C LEU A 77 -6.46 3.95 1.97
N ALA A 78 -5.30 4.40 1.47
CA ALA A 78 -5.21 5.52 0.53
C ALA A 78 -5.20 5.00 -0.91
N SER A 79 -5.78 5.75 -1.84
CA SER A 79 -5.66 5.46 -3.29
C SER A 79 -4.48 6.21 -3.88
N PHE A 80 -3.63 5.53 -4.64
CA PHE A 80 -2.55 6.12 -5.40
C PHE A 80 -3.06 7.20 -6.34
N GLN A 81 -2.41 8.36 -6.30
CA GLN A 81 -2.70 9.48 -7.18
C GLN A 81 -1.51 9.65 -8.14
N PRO A 82 -1.63 9.38 -9.44
CA PRO A 82 -0.52 9.53 -10.40
C PRO A 82 -0.06 10.99 -10.65
N GLU A 83 -0.60 11.95 -9.87
CA GLU A 83 -0.71 13.38 -10.10
C GLU A 83 -1.75 13.77 -11.16
N SER A 84 -2.58 14.71 -10.72
CA SER A 84 -3.56 15.50 -11.46
C SER A 84 -2.84 16.59 -12.27
N MET A 85 -3.28 16.78 -13.51
CA MET A 85 -3.30 18.15 -14.08
C MET A 85 -4.18 19.06 -13.22
#